data_AF-A0A4R4RY79-F1
#
_entry.id   AF-A0A4R4RY79-F1
#
_cell.length_a   1.000
_cell.length_b   1.000
_cell.length_c   1.000
_cell.angle_alpha   90.00
_cell.angle_beta   90.00
_cell.angle_gamma   90.00
#
_symmetry.space_group_name_H-M   'P 1'
#
loop_
_entity.id
_entity.type
_entity.pdbx_description
1 polymer ?
#
loop_
_entity_poly.entity_id
_entity_poly.type
_entity_poly.pdbx_seq_one_letter_code
_entity_poly.pdbx_strand_id
1 'polypeptide(L)'
;MQTRPNPLWCNEETSQEEVAAVRRRFETLEAARAEAESGQPRSFTVREFIGLWGLEDRDRMATAQVDADLANHGLTTSPDFRAVSLDRSIRVVLPPDHEASGSDADDPADTAEAGNQRPE
;
A
#
# COMPACT_ATOMS: atom_id res chain seq x y z
N MET A 1 -39.93 31.25 -17.61
CA MET A 1 -39.20 30.60 -18.72
C MET A 1 -37.74 30.45 -18.32
N GLN A 2 -37.30 29.19 -18.25
CA GLN A 2 -35.91 28.71 -18.34
C GLN A 2 -34.98 28.94 -17.14
N THR A 3 -35.12 28.02 -16.19
CA THR A 3 -34.09 27.18 -15.56
C THR A 3 -32.66 27.72 -15.56
N ARG A 4 -32.15 28.05 -14.37
CA ARG A 4 -30.72 28.17 -14.11
C ARG A 4 -30.06 26.80 -14.31
N PRO A 5 -29.01 26.66 -15.15
CA PRO A 5 -28.26 25.43 -15.22
C PRO A 5 -27.26 25.40 -14.06
N ASN A 6 -27.52 24.54 -13.08
CA ASN A 6 -26.50 23.85 -12.30
C ASN A 6 -26.76 22.35 -12.59
N PRO A 7 -25.78 21.44 -12.75
CA PRO A 7 -24.48 21.44 -12.06
C PRO A 7 -23.27 20.94 -12.91
N LEU A 8 -22.09 21.51 -12.67
CA LEU A 8 -20.80 20.88 -13.02
C LEU A 8 -19.87 20.97 -11.82
N TRP A 9 -20.30 20.45 -10.67
CA TRP A 9 -19.31 19.98 -9.71
C TRP A 9 -18.82 18.65 -10.22
N CYS A 10 -17.63 18.67 -10.83
CA CYS A 10 -16.80 17.48 -10.92
C CYS A 10 -16.77 16.81 -9.55
N ASN A 11 -16.95 15.50 -9.55
CA ASN A 11 -16.73 14.54 -8.47
C ASN A 11 -15.47 14.80 -7.59
N GLU A 12 -15.45 15.85 -6.77
CA GLU A 12 -14.41 16.08 -5.77
C GLU A 12 -14.68 15.27 -4.48
N GLU A 13 -15.96 14.95 -4.22
CA GLU A 13 -16.37 14.18 -3.04
C GLU A 13 -15.96 12.70 -3.13
N THR A 14 -16.10 12.06 -4.30
CA THR A 14 -15.63 10.66 -4.47
C THR A 14 -14.11 10.55 -4.43
N SER A 15 -13.39 11.58 -4.92
CA SER A 15 -11.92 11.60 -4.87
C SER A 15 -11.40 11.67 -3.44
N GLN A 16 -12.05 12.43 -2.56
CA GLN A 16 -11.63 12.52 -1.15
C GLN A 16 -11.97 11.26 -0.35
N GLU A 17 -13.13 10.65 -0.58
CA GLU A 17 -13.49 9.37 0.06
C GLU A 17 -12.60 8.23 -0.42
N GLU A 18 -12.29 8.15 -1.71
CA GLU A 18 -11.33 7.17 -2.24
C GLU A 18 -9.94 7.38 -1.66
N VAL A 19 -9.45 8.62 -1.59
CA VAL A 19 -8.15 8.92 -0.97
C VAL A 19 -8.14 8.57 0.52
N ALA A 20 -9.22 8.84 1.25
CA ALA A 20 -9.34 8.44 2.65
C ALA A 20 -9.36 6.91 2.82
N ALA A 21 -10.06 6.19 1.93
CA ALA A 21 -10.08 4.74 1.92
C ALA A 21 -8.69 4.16 1.62
N VAL A 22 -7.98 4.71 0.64
CA VAL A 22 -6.58 4.32 0.32
C VAL A 22 -5.66 4.57 1.50
N ARG A 23 -5.74 5.74 2.15
CA ARG A 23 -4.95 6.04 3.35
C ARG A 23 -5.23 5.06 4.49
N ARG A 24 -6.51 4.76 4.75
CA ARG A 24 -6.88 3.80 5.81
C ARG A 24 -6.37 2.39 5.53
N ARG A 25 -6.39 1.96 4.25
CA ARG A 25 -5.80 0.68 3.82
C ARG A 25 -4.30 0.69 4.07
N PHE A 26 -3.61 1.74 3.64
CA PHE A 26 -2.18 1.93 3.82
C PHE A 26 -1.79 1.87 5.30
N GLU A 27 -2.47 2.62 6.16
CA GLU A 27 -2.25 2.60 7.62
C GLU A 27 -2.48 1.20 8.22
N THR A 28 -3.48 0.48 7.71
CA THR A 28 -3.77 -0.89 8.16
C THR A 28 -2.66 -1.86 7.74
N LEU A 29 -2.14 -1.74 6.51
CA LEU A 29 -1.04 -2.56 6.00
C LEU A 29 0.28 -2.25 6.71
N GLU A 30 0.58 -0.97 6.96
CA GLU A 30 1.74 -0.54 7.75
C GLU A 30 1.69 -1.07 9.19
N ALA A 31 0.52 -1.02 9.84
CA ALA A 31 0.35 -1.62 11.16
C ALA A 31 0.57 -3.14 11.11
N ALA A 32 -0.04 -3.83 10.13
CA ALA A 32 0.16 -5.26 9.94
C ALA A 32 1.63 -5.63 9.66
N ARG A 33 2.36 -4.75 8.94
CA ARG A 33 3.80 -4.87 8.72
C ARG A 33 4.58 -4.76 10.03
N ALA A 34 4.37 -3.70 10.80
CA ALA A 34 5.06 -3.50 12.07
C ALA A 34 4.80 -4.65 13.06
N GLU A 35 3.58 -5.18 13.07
CA GLU A 35 3.20 -6.38 13.83
C GLU A 35 3.96 -7.62 13.33
N ALA A 36 4.07 -7.82 12.02
CA ALA A 36 4.84 -8.91 11.43
C ALA A 36 6.36 -8.79 11.69
N GLU A 37 6.94 -7.58 11.64
CA GLU A 37 8.34 -7.29 11.99
C GLU A 37 8.62 -7.57 13.47
N SER A 38 7.65 -7.30 14.35
CA SER A 38 7.72 -7.60 15.78
C SER A 38 7.55 -9.10 16.09
N GLY A 39 7.39 -9.95 15.07
CA GLY A 39 7.18 -11.40 15.22
C GLY A 39 5.73 -11.79 15.55
N GLN A 40 4.79 -10.84 15.50
CA GLN A 40 3.37 -11.06 15.80
C GLN A 40 2.52 -10.80 14.55
N PRO A 41 2.63 -11.62 13.48
CA PRO A 41 1.96 -11.36 12.23
C PRO A 41 0.44 -11.33 12.40
N ARG A 42 -0.17 -10.28 11.83
CA ARG A 42 -1.61 -10.08 11.93
C ARG A 42 -2.35 -11.08 11.06
N SER A 43 -3.34 -11.72 11.66
CA SER A 43 -4.22 -12.69 10.99
C SER A 43 -5.50 -12.01 10.56
N PHE A 44 -5.91 -12.25 9.31
CA PHE A 44 -7.18 -11.80 8.76
C PHE A 44 -7.88 -12.97 8.06
N THR A 45 -9.21 -13.01 8.04
CA THR A 45 -9.89 -13.87 7.06
C THR A 45 -9.74 -13.26 5.67
N VAL A 46 -9.75 -14.08 4.61
CA VAL A 46 -9.67 -13.55 3.24
C VAL A 46 -10.81 -12.57 2.97
N ARG A 47 -12.02 -12.83 3.48
CA ARG A 47 -13.17 -11.91 3.39
C ARG A 47 -12.91 -10.56 4.08
N GLU A 48 -12.39 -10.56 5.31
CA GLU A 48 -12.01 -9.30 5.98
C GLU A 48 -10.90 -8.58 5.25
N PHE A 49 -9.96 -9.35 4.68
CA PHE A 49 -8.82 -8.81 3.97
C PHE A 49 -9.27 -8.09 2.70
N ILE A 50 -9.99 -8.75 1.78
CA ILE A 50 -10.52 -8.10 0.56
C ILE A 50 -11.51 -6.97 0.88
N GLY A 51 -12.18 -7.05 2.04
CA GLY A 51 -13.04 -5.99 2.55
C GLY A 51 -12.28 -4.68 2.82
N LEU A 52 -10.98 -4.72 3.11
CA LEU A 52 -10.15 -3.50 3.18
C LEU A 52 -10.19 -2.73 1.85
N TRP A 53 -10.22 -3.45 0.73
CA TRP A 53 -10.34 -2.89 -0.61
C TRP A 53 -11.77 -2.52 -1.03
N GLY A 54 -12.75 -2.72 -0.15
CA GLY A 54 -14.17 -2.53 -0.47
C GLY A 54 -14.72 -3.59 -1.41
N LEU A 55 -14.07 -4.76 -1.44
CA LEU A 55 -14.44 -5.88 -2.31
C LEU A 55 -15.16 -6.94 -1.49
N GLU A 56 -16.19 -7.54 -2.08
CA GLU A 56 -16.97 -8.60 -1.44
C GLU A 56 -16.52 -10.01 -1.87
N ASP A 57 -15.89 -10.10 -3.04
CA ASP A 57 -15.53 -11.37 -3.69
C ASP A 57 -14.11 -11.37 -4.27
N ARG A 58 -13.56 -12.59 -4.42
CA ARG A 58 -12.20 -12.79 -4.94
C ARG A 58 -12.23 -12.93 -6.47
N ASP A 59 -12.42 -11.81 -7.14
CA ASP A 59 -12.26 -11.73 -8.59
C ASP A 59 -10.80 -11.60 -9.02
N ARG A 60 -10.55 -11.78 -10.32
CA ARG A 60 -9.21 -11.61 -10.91
C ARG A 60 -8.68 -10.19 -10.68
N MET A 61 -9.55 -9.19 -10.77
CA MET A 61 -9.21 -7.79 -10.48
C MET A 61 -8.90 -7.58 -9.00
N ALA A 62 -9.73 -8.12 -8.09
CA ALA A 62 -9.50 -8.09 -6.65
C ALA A 62 -8.12 -8.65 -6.29
N THR A 63 -7.82 -9.82 -6.85
CA THR A 63 -6.55 -10.52 -6.64
C THR A 63 -5.36 -9.67 -7.09
N ALA A 64 -5.44 -9.09 -8.29
CA ALA A 64 -4.36 -8.26 -8.83
C ALA A 64 -4.15 -6.98 -8.03
N GLN A 65 -5.23 -6.35 -7.55
CA GLN A 65 -5.16 -5.13 -6.75
C GLN A 65 -4.52 -5.39 -5.39
N VAL A 66 -4.97 -6.43 -4.70
CA VAL A 66 -4.39 -6.87 -3.41
C VAL A 66 -2.91 -7.23 -3.56
N ASP A 67 -2.55 -7.95 -4.62
CA ASP A 67 -1.16 -8.35 -4.89
C ASP A 67 -0.26 -7.14 -5.17
N ALA A 68 -0.74 -6.16 -5.95
CA ALA A 68 -0.02 -4.92 -6.22
C ALA A 68 0.19 -4.09 -4.95
N ASP A 69 -0.83 -3.95 -4.10
CA ASP A 69 -0.71 -3.23 -2.84
C ASP A 69 0.24 -3.97 -1.88
N LEU A 70 0.12 -5.29 -1.72
CA LEU A 70 1.07 -6.07 -0.92
C LEU A 70 2.51 -5.93 -1.43
N ALA A 71 2.73 -6.01 -2.74
CA ALA A 71 4.04 -5.83 -3.35
C ALA A 71 4.61 -4.42 -3.15
N ASN A 72 3.76 -3.38 -3.24
CA ASN A 72 4.16 -1.99 -2.94
C ASN A 72 4.65 -1.82 -1.50
N HIS A 73 4.10 -2.61 -0.58
CA HIS A 73 4.48 -2.61 0.84
C HIS A 73 5.56 -3.64 1.20
N GLY A 74 6.06 -4.43 0.24
CA GLY A 74 6.99 -5.52 0.51
C GLY A 74 6.42 -6.62 1.41
N LEU A 75 5.10 -6.80 1.41
CA LEU A 75 4.39 -7.77 2.23
C LEU A 75 3.93 -8.98 1.41
N THR A 76 3.71 -10.10 2.09
CA THR A 76 3.07 -11.28 1.49
C THR A 76 2.09 -11.92 2.46
N THR A 77 1.34 -12.92 1.99
CA THR A 77 0.38 -13.66 2.79
C THR A 77 0.78 -15.12 2.94
N SER A 78 0.66 -15.66 4.15
CA SER A 78 0.98 -17.05 4.47
C SER A 78 -0.14 -17.69 5.30
N PRO A 79 -0.90 -18.66 4.75
CA PRO A 79 -0.85 -19.19 3.37
C PRO A 79 -1.29 -18.16 2.31
N ASP A 80 -0.90 -18.38 1.04
CA ASP A 80 -1.27 -17.52 -0.09
C ASP A 80 -2.81 -17.42 -0.19
N PHE A 81 -3.33 -16.19 -0.14
CA PHE A 81 -4.78 -15.92 -0.17
C PHE A 81 -5.46 -16.44 -1.46
N ARG A 82 -4.71 -16.62 -2.55
CA ARG A 82 -5.20 -17.17 -3.83
C ARG A 82 -5.37 -18.68 -3.79
N ALA A 83 -4.60 -19.35 -2.93
CA ALA A 83 -4.61 -20.79 -2.76
C ALA A 83 -5.62 -21.27 -1.71
N VAL A 84 -6.21 -20.35 -0.93
CA VAL A 84 -7.18 -20.67 0.14
C VAL A 84 -8.59 -20.15 -0.15
N SER A 85 -9.57 -20.64 0.62
CA SER A 85 -10.98 -20.19 0.55
C SER A 85 -11.21 -18.83 1.22
N LEU A 86 -12.29 -18.14 0.85
CA LEU A 86 -12.67 -16.81 1.38
C LEU A 86 -12.81 -16.78 2.92
N ASP A 87 -13.27 -17.86 3.52
CA ASP A 87 -13.46 -17.97 4.97
C ASP A 87 -12.20 -18.44 5.71
N ARG A 88 -11.08 -18.66 4.99
CA ARG A 88 -9.82 -19.10 5.59
C ARG A 88 -9.08 -17.92 6.19
N SER A 89 -8.44 -18.14 7.33
CA SER A 89 -7.50 -17.18 7.91
C SER A 89 -6.15 -17.22 7.20
N ILE A 90 -5.67 -16.06 6.80
CA ILE A 90 -4.35 -15.79 6.25
C ILE A 90 -3.57 -14.89 7.22
N ARG A 91 -2.25 -14.95 7.18
CA ARG A 91 -1.38 -14.05 7.94
C ARG A 91 -0.61 -13.15 7.00
N VAL A 92 -0.59 -11.87 7.28
CA VAL A 92 0.29 -10.92 6.60
C VAL A 92 1.67 -11.07 7.23
N VAL A 93 2.65 -11.43 6.42
CA VAL A 93 4.03 -11.69 6.84
C VAL A 93 4.99 -10.97 5.90
N LEU A 94 6.21 -10.68 6.38
CA LEU A 94 7.28 -10.26 5.48
C LEU A 94 7.75 -11.48 4.67
N PRO A 95 7.99 -11.33 3.37
CA PRO A 95 8.62 -12.37 2.57
C PRO A 95 10.03 -12.64 3.12
N PRO A 96 10.48 -13.91 3.16
CA PRO A 96 11.73 -14.31 3.81
C PRO A 96 13.03 -13.82 3.14
N ASP A 97 12.98 -12.89 2.17
CA ASP A 97 14.16 -12.43 1.42
C ASP A 97 13.99 -10.98 0.92
N HIS A 98 13.81 -10.04 1.85
CA HIS A 98 13.85 -8.60 1.53
C HIS A 98 14.60 -7.81 2.61
N GLU A 99 15.80 -8.29 2.93
CA GLU A 99 16.84 -7.39 3.41
C GLU A 99 17.20 -6.47 2.22
N ALA A 100 16.69 -5.23 2.24
CA ALA A 100 16.99 -4.15 1.30
C ALA A 100 16.40 -4.25 -0.14
N SER A 101 15.23 -3.66 -0.35
CA SER A 101 15.02 -2.88 -1.58
C SER A 101 14.48 -1.50 -1.24
N GLY A 102 15.40 -0.55 -1.21
CA GLY A 102 15.20 0.73 -1.87
C GLY A 102 14.25 1.70 -1.19
N SER A 103 14.67 2.23 -0.04
CA SER A 103 14.53 3.68 0.12
C SER A 103 15.53 4.32 -0.85
N ASP A 104 15.13 4.42 -2.12
CA ASP A 104 15.80 5.21 -3.15
C ASP A 104 15.64 6.68 -2.75
N ALA A 105 16.55 7.11 -1.89
CA ALA A 105 16.91 8.50 -1.69
C ALA A 105 18.44 8.58 -1.88
N ASP A 106 18.88 8.20 -3.08
CA ASP A 106 20.16 8.59 -3.66
C ASP A 106 19.88 9.90 -4.41
N ASP A 107 20.25 11.08 -3.89
CA ASP A 107 21.56 11.76 -4.03
C ASP A 107 21.32 13.02 -4.93
N PRO A 108 21.98 14.21 -4.77
CA PRO A 108 23.41 14.25 -4.56
C PRO A 108 24.07 15.31 -3.66
N ALA A 109 25.23 14.86 -3.18
CA ALA A 109 26.50 15.57 -3.13
C ALA A 109 26.56 16.88 -2.35
N ASP A 110 27.10 16.75 -1.13
CA ASP A 110 28.43 17.29 -0.81
C ASP A 110 28.96 18.32 -1.82
N THR A 111 28.65 19.60 -1.57
CA THR A 111 29.47 20.71 -2.04
C THR A 111 30.33 21.15 -0.85
N ALA A 112 31.26 20.29 -0.44
CA ALA A 112 32.41 20.74 0.33
C ALA A 112 33.34 21.48 -0.64
N GLU A 113 33.17 22.80 -0.70
CA GLU A 113 34.02 23.71 -1.45
C GLU A 113 35.48 23.49 -1.02
N ALA A 114 36.26 22.86 -1.91
CA ALA A 114 37.67 22.58 -1.72
C ALA A 114 38.46 23.89 -1.69
N GLY A 115 38.89 24.26 -0.48
CA GLY A 115 40.00 25.18 -0.32
C GLY A 115 41.28 24.63 -0.98
N ASN A 116 42.07 25.57 -1.52
CA ASN A 116 43.49 25.48 -1.89
C ASN A 116 43.88 24.81 -3.22
N GLN A 117 44.10 25.62 -4.27
CA GLN A 117 45.45 26.08 -4.71
C GLN A 117 45.44 26.71 -6.12
N ARG A 118 45.86 27.97 -6.22
CA ARG A 118 46.51 28.48 -7.43
C ARG A 118 47.69 29.38 -7.01
N PRO A 119 48.94 28.98 -7.26
CA PRO A 119 50.10 29.85 -7.07
C PRO A 119 50.33 30.67 -8.35
N GLU A 120 50.52 31.98 -8.23
CA GLU A 120 51.34 32.82 -9.13
C GLU A 120 51.94 33.98 -8.33
#